data_AF-A0A2V9BJ96-F1
#
_entry.id   AF-A0A2V9BJ96-F1
#
_cell.length_a   1.000
_cell.length_b   1.000
_cell.length_c   1.000
_cell.angle_alpha   90.00
_cell.angle_beta   90.00
_cell.angle_gamma   90.00
#
_symmetry.space_group_name_H-M   'P 1'
#
loop_
_entity.id
_entity.type
_entity.pdbx_description
1 polymer ?
#
loop_
_entity_poly.entity_id
_entity_poly.type
_entity_poly.pdbx_seq_one_letter_code
_entity_poly.pdbx_strand_id
1 'polypeptide(L)'
;MTFEGLLAFIGVLVAVLAIARPVQRRSLSLFVPMWFLGAATVLSLILIVFREAPLGVPPPFRWRLDLVLFGLTFGAFVLPVGAAVWSWISWHRAKLTGNKLGRVEDVFQAALREREFDEVERILRKNQQRLIHLPAGAATVLFDPAMVEALLNSHSLVHLELLGNVPFLRSLENRFAAVDVVTRALLRSGVSPLRSAVVSMYGGLEHLVYSDAEQALIEKTFQNPEWYFDASAHYPLVISAVEELRSGKYDSSYNDVGRDYEASQGISARSRCPIYLAAKTEVLAIKTALEAGVDRDFYVTDLWDIFRSVQERSRFDRSVWESPLSNSEFPTPYAYLLYEIAGDLRDLSATAVKTSTSKTDAPRVEGPRRLAKDLALTWSFCVWRIADSEGQVARGFRNQKQDNRRISGIHARTRLGAKRDLLRSDAGCRGTGHLA
;
A
#
# COMPACT_ATOMS: atom_id res chain seq x y z
N MET A 1 41.23 34.99 14.04
CA MET A 1 41.27 34.19 12.81
C MET A 1 42.38 34.73 11.94
N THR A 2 43.44 33.94 11.75
CA THR A 2 44.50 34.21 10.76
C THR A 2 44.02 33.76 9.38
N PHE A 3 44.68 34.21 8.31
CA PHE A 3 44.44 33.68 6.95
C PHE A 3 44.48 32.14 6.91
N GLU A 4 45.42 31.53 7.65
CA GLU A 4 45.51 30.08 7.85
C GLU A 4 44.24 29.47 8.47
N GLY A 5 43.65 30.14 9.46
CA GLY A 5 42.39 29.69 10.09
C GLY A 5 41.20 29.74 9.13
N LEU A 6 41.15 30.73 8.22
CA LEU A 6 40.10 30.80 7.20
C LEU A 6 40.30 29.73 6.12
N LEU A 7 41.53 29.51 5.69
CA LEU A 7 41.85 28.40 4.78
C LEU A 7 41.53 27.05 5.40
N ALA A 8 41.80 26.84 6.69
CA ALA A 8 41.41 25.64 7.41
C ALA A 8 39.88 25.48 7.45
N PHE A 9 39.12 26.55 7.71
CA PHE A 9 37.66 26.51 7.68
C PHE A 9 37.10 26.19 6.28
N ILE A 10 37.63 26.84 5.23
CA ILE A 10 37.24 26.56 3.84
C ILE A 10 37.60 25.11 3.50
N GLY A 11 38.77 24.64 3.91
CA GLY A 11 39.19 23.25 3.76
C GLY A 11 38.22 22.27 4.44
N VAL A 12 37.76 22.57 5.66
CA VAL A 12 36.74 21.78 6.36
C VAL A 12 35.41 21.82 5.62
N LEU A 13 34.98 22.97 5.10
CA LEU A 13 33.71 23.10 4.38
C LEU A 13 33.73 22.34 3.04
N VAL A 14 34.85 22.41 2.32
CA VAL A 14 35.11 21.59 1.11
C VAL A 14 35.17 20.12 1.48
N ALA A 15 35.80 19.74 2.59
CA ALA A 15 35.84 18.36 3.06
C ALA A 15 34.43 17.85 3.43
N VAL A 16 33.60 18.65 4.11
CA VAL A 16 32.21 18.29 4.42
C VAL A 16 31.39 18.13 3.15
N LEU A 17 31.53 19.03 2.17
CA LEU A 17 30.89 18.88 0.86
C LEU A 17 31.44 17.66 0.10
N ALA A 18 32.71 17.33 0.23
CA ALA A 18 33.35 16.17 -0.38
C ALA A 18 32.98 14.85 0.32
N ILE A 19 32.61 14.88 1.60
CA ILE A 19 32.10 13.73 2.35
C ILE A 19 30.60 13.56 2.12
N ALA A 20 29.87 14.65 1.87
CA ALA A 20 28.45 14.59 1.56
C ALA A 20 28.24 13.69 0.33
N ARG A 21 27.26 12.79 0.47
CA ARG A 21 26.93 11.83 -0.59
C ARG A 21 26.41 12.56 -1.84
N PRO A 22 26.53 11.98 -3.05
CA PRO A 22 26.18 12.69 -4.28
C PRO A 22 24.73 13.21 -4.30
N VAL A 23 23.79 12.44 -3.74
CA VAL A 23 22.37 12.85 -3.62
C VAL A 23 22.21 14.02 -2.66
N GLN A 24 22.92 13.99 -1.52
CA GLN A 24 22.91 15.08 -0.55
C GLN A 24 23.48 16.38 -1.14
N ARG A 25 24.53 16.31 -1.95
CA ARG A 25 25.09 17.49 -2.64
C ARG A 25 24.07 18.12 -3.59
N ARG A 26 23.37 17.30 -4.39
CA ARG A 26 22.33 17.79 -5.29
C ARG A 26 21.16 18.39 -4.51
N SER A 27 20.72 17.75 -3.44
CA SER A 27 19.69 18.29 -2.55
C SER A 27 20.11 19.60 -1.87
N LEU A 28 21.35 19.71 -1.38
CA LEU A 28 21.90 20.94 -0.84
C LEU A 28 21.90 22.05 -1.90
N SER A 29 22.34 21.77 -3.12
CA SER A 29 22.33 22.74 -4.22
C SER A 29 20.91 23.18 -4.63
N LEU A 30 19.92 22.30 -4.45
CA LEU A 30 18.51 22.60 -4.71
C LEU A 30 17.93 23.56 -3.67
N PHE A 31 18.29 23.39 -2.40
CA PHE A 31 17.65 24.11 -1.31
C PHE A 31 18.43 25.32 -0.79
N VAL A 32 19.76 25.26 -0.85
CA VAL A 32 20.67 26.28 -0.35
C VAL A 32 21.22 27.10 -1.53
N PRO A 33 21.07 28.43 -1.53
CA PRO A 33 21.73 29.26 -2.53
C PRO A 33 23.24 29.21 -2.33
N MET A 34 23.95 28.49 -3.21
CA MET A 34 25.42 28.32 -3.11
C MET A 34 26.18 29.66 -3.12
N TRP A 35 25.61 30.70 -3.76
CA TRP A 35 26.19 32.04 -3.76
C TRP A 35 26.25 32.66 -2.36
N PHE A 36 25.36 32.28 -1.44
CA PHE A 36 25.36 32.79 -0.07
C PHE A 36 26.59 32.31 0.72
N LEU A 37 26.97 31.03 0.56
CA LEU A 37 28.21 30.48 1.13
C LEU A 37 29.45 31.15 0.49
N GLY A 38 29.40 31.39 -0.83
CA GLY A 38 30.45 32.16 -1.53
C GLY A 38 30.57 33.60 -1.02
N ALA A 39 29.46 34.30 -0.83
CA ALA A 39 29.46 35.68 -0.34
C ALA A 39 29.96 35.77 1.11
N ALA A 40 29.58 34.82 1.98
CA ALA A 40 30.05 34.78 3.36
C ALA A 40 31.56 34.53 3.45
N THR A 41 32.11 33.69 2.59
CA THR A 41 33.57 33.43 2.52
C THR A 41 34.33 34.61 1.94
N VAL A 42 33.84 35.25 0.88
CA VAL A 42 34.44 36.49 0.33
C VAL A 42 34.39 37.63 1.34
N LEU A 43 33.28 37.82 2.05
CA LEU A 43 33.17 38.85 3.08
C LEU A 43 34.12 38.58 4.25
N SER A 44 34.29 37.31 4.65
CA SER A 44 35.28 36.92 5.65
C SER A 44 36.72 37.25 5.21
N LEU A 45 37.08 36.97 3.96
CA LEU A 45 38.38 37.35 3.39
C LEU A 45 38.60 38.86 3.45
N ILE A 46 37.60 39.64 3.05
CA ILE A 46 37.66 41.10 3.07
C ILE A 46 37.92 41.61 4.49
N LEU A 47 37.22 41.07 5.50
CA LEU A 47 37.43 41.44 6.91
C LEU A 47 38.84 41.11 7.42
N ILE A 48 39.43 40.00 6.96
CA ILE A 48 40.82 39.63 7.30
C ILE A 48 41.80 40.60 6.65
N VAL A 49 41.62 40.94 5.37
CA VAL A 49 42.48 41.91 4.67
C VAL A 49 42.42 43.29 5.33
N PHE A 50 41.23 43.77 5.69
CA PHE A 50 41.08 45.04 6.42
C PHE A 50 41.72 45.03 7.82
N ARG A 51 41.80 43.85 8.45
CA ARG A 51 42.48 43.67 9.74
C ARG A 51 44.00 43.74 9.60
N GLU A 52 44.56 43.11 8.56
CA GLU A 52 46.01 43.00 8.34
C GLU A 52 46.61 44.25 7.67
N ALA A 53 45.83 44.94 6.84
CA ALA A 53 46.20 46.20 6.19
C ALA A 53 45.21 47.31 6.57
N PRO A 54 45.27 47.85 7.80
CA PRO A 54 44.44 48.99 8.17
C PRO A 54 44.82 50.16 7.26
N LEU A 55 43.87 50.65 6.45
CA LEU A 55 44.07 51.64 5.38
C LEU A 55 44.52 53.04 5.86
N GLY A 56 45.12 53.17 7.04
CA GLY A 56 45.47 54.45 7.66
C GLY A 56 44.26 55.30 8.08
N VAL A 57 43.04 54.76 7.94
CA VAL A 57 41.80 55.45 8.30
C VAL A 57 41.58 55.31 9.81
N PRO A 58 41.49 56.41 10.58
CA PRO A 58 41.15 56.34 12.00
C PRO A 58 39.78 55.67 12.18
N PRO A 59 39.58 54.87 13.22
CA PRO A 59 38.35 54.11 13.39
C PRO A 59 37.14 55.06 13.45
N PRO A 60 36.05 54.73 12.76
CA PRO A 60 34.84 55.54 12.81
C PRO A 60 34.35 55.61 14.28
N PHE A 61 33.79 56.76 14.66
CA PHE A 61 33.20 56.98 16.00
C PHE A 61 34.15 56.94 17.20
N ARG A 62 35.47 57.12 16.99
CA ARG A 62 36.50 57.12 18.07
C ARG A 62 36.52 55.82 18.88
N TRP A 63 36.10 54.71 18.30
CA TRP A 63 36.18 53.41 18.97
C TRP A 63 37.63 53.02 19.25
N ARG A 64 37.85 52.31 20.35
CA ARG A 64 39.18 51.75 20.67
C ARG A 64 39.60 50.79 19.57
N LEU A 65 40.83 50.93 19.07
CA LEU A 65 41.36 50.12 17.97
C LEU A 65 41.26 48.61 18.27
N ASP A 66 41.53 48.21 19.51
CA ASP A 66 41.43 46.82 19.96
C ASP A 66 40.01 46.23 19.77
N LEU A 67 38.98 47.04 20.00
CA LEU A 67 37.59 46.63 19.87
C LEU A 67 37.21 46.45 18.40
N VAL A 68 37.71 47.32 17.52
CA VAL A 68 37.53 47.20 16.06
C VAL A 68 38.23 45.97 15.53
N LEU A 69 39.50 45.74 15.92
CA LEU A 69 40.25 44.55 15.53
C LEU A 69 39.61 43.26 16.03
N PHE A 70 39.10 43.25 17.25
CA PHE A 70 38.31 42.13 17.78
C PHE A 70 37.05 41.90 16.96
N GLY A 71 36.28 42.95 16.66
CA GLY A 71 35.05 42.87 15.86
C GLY A 71 35.29 42.32 14.44
N LEU A 72 36.33 42.79 13.75
CA LEU A 72 36.73 42.27 12.44
C LEU A 72 37.12 40.78 12.52
N THR A 73 37.87 40.41 13.56
CA THR A 73 38.32 39.03 13.78
C THR A 73 37.17 38.08 14.10
N PHE A 74 36.27 38.52 14.97
CA PHE A 74 35.07 37.77 15.36
C PHE A 74 34.11 37.66 14.17
N GLY A 75 33.86 38.75 13.44
CA GLY A 75 33.03 38.77 12.25
C GLY A 75 33.55 37.84 11.15
N ALA A 76 34.87 37.86 10.87
CA ALA A 76 35.48 36.96 9.89
C ALA A 76 35.29 35.47 10.23
N PHE A 77 35.24 35.11 11.51
CA PHE A 77 34.96 33.75 11.96
C PHE A 77 33.47 33.40 11.96
N VAL A 78 32.64 34.29 12.50
CA VAL A 78 31.21 34.04 12.71
C VAL A 78 30.44 34.03 11.39
N LEU A 79 30.82 34.83 10.40
CA LEU A 79 30.15 34.88 9.10
C LEU A 79 30.11 33.52 8.39
N PRO A 80 31.23 32.84 8.12
CA PRO A 80 31.21 31.58 7.39
C PRO A 80 30.65 30.43 8.23
N VAL A 81 30.88 30.40 9.55
CA VAL A 81 30.25 29.43 10.48
C VAL A 81 28.74 29.63 10.52
N GLY A 82 28.28 30.87 10.70
CA GLY A 82 26.87 31.23 10.72
C GLY A 82 26.19 30.92 9.38
N ALA A 83 26.87 31.16 8.25
CA ALA A 83 26.36 30.80 6.94
C ALA A 83 26.24 29.28 6.73
N ALA A 84 27.20 28.50 7.24
CA ALA A 84 27.13 27.04 7.20
C ALA A 84 26.00 26.50 8.08
N VAL A 85 25.88 26.99 9.32
CA VAL A 85 24.77 26.63 10.23
C VAL A 85 23.42 27.02 9.65
N TRP A 86 23.31 28.22 9.09
CA TRP A 86 22.10 28.67 8.40
C TRP A 86 21.79 27.78 7.19
N SER A 87 22.79 27.41 6.40
CA SER A 87 22.62 26.51 5.23
C SER A 87 22.12 25.13 5.66
N TRP A 88 22.68 24.57 6.73
CA TRP A 88 22.24 23.30 7.30
C TRP A 88 20.79 23.37 7.81
N ILE A 89 20.45 24.41 8.58
CA ILE A 89 19.08 24.63 9.08
C ILE A 89 18.12 24.84 7.92
N SER A 90 18.52 25.62 6.92
CA SER A 90 17.72 25.92 5.72
C SER A 90 17.47 24.65 4.91
N TRP A 91 18.50 23.85 4.62
CA TRP A 91 18.39 22.55 3.95
C TRP A 91 17.47 21.59 4.71
N HIS A 92 17.62 21.52 6.03
CA HIS A 92 16.79 20.66 6.85
C HIS A 92 15.33 21.13 6.86
N ARG A 93 15.05 22.43 6.92
CA ARG A 93 13.68 23.00 6.92
C ARG A 93 13.11 23.26 5.53
N ALA A 94 13.85 22.93 4.47
CA ALA A 94 13.53 23.40 3.15
C ALA A 94 12.22 22.82 2.60
N LYS A 95 11.41 23.69 2.00
CA LYS A 95 10.23 23.33 1.22
C LYS A 95 10.47 23.57 -0.26
N LEU A 96 9.90 22.73 -1.13
CA LEU A 96 9.94 22.85 -2.58
C LEU A 96 9.16 24.09 -3.02
N THR A 97 9.80 25.14 -3.50
CA THR A 97 9.13 26.27 -4.17
C THR A 97 8.94 25.96 -5.66
N GLY A 98 8.08 26.69 -6.38
CA GLY A 98 7.81 26.44 -7.81
C GLY A 98 9.08 26.33 -8.66
N ASN A 99 10.03 27.25 -8.49
CA ASN A 99 11.33 27.22 -9.20
C ASN A 99 12.19 25.99 -8.83
N LYS A 100 12.09 25.49 -7.61
CA LYS A 100 12.84 24.30 -7.14
C LYS A 100 12.18 23.01 -7.61
N LEU A 101 10.86 23.02 -7.78
CA LEU A 101 10.11 21.87 -8.25
C LEU A 101 10.59 21.39 -9.63
N GLY A 102 10.91 22.33 -10.53
CA GLY A 102 11.46 22.01 -11.85
C GLY A 102 12.87 21.39 -11.85
N ARG A 103 13.56 21.36 -10.71
CA ARG A 103 14.91 20.79 -10.56
C ARG A 103 14.96 19.58 -9.64
N VAL A 104 13.81 19.16 -9.09
CA VAL A 104 13.77 18.02 -8.16
C VAL A 104 14.05 16.69 -8.86
N GLU A 105 13.77 16.62 -10.17
CA GLU A 105 14.07 15.47 -11.02
C GLU A 105 15.54 15.06 -10.94
N ASP A 106 16.46 16.03 -10.99
CA ASP A 106 17.91 15.78 -10.92
C ASP A 106 18.33 15.10 -9.62
N VAL A 107 17.61 15.39 -8.53
CA VAL A 107 17.85 14.76 -7.22
C VAL A 107 17.32 13.32 -7.24
N PHE A 108 16.12 13.09 -7.79
CA PHE A 108 15.53 11.76 -7.89
C PHE A 108 16.33 10.84 -8.83
N GLN A 109 16.79 11.34 -9.96
CA GLN A 109 17.65 10.58 -10.88
C GLN A 109 19.00 10.23 -10.25
N ALA A 110 19.57 11.14 -9.46
CA ALA A 110 20.79 10.84 -8.71
C ALA A 110 20.54 9.79 -7.62
N ALA A 111 19.43 9.89 -6.90
CA ALA A 111 19.03 8.89 -5.92
C ALA A 111 18.89 7.50 -6.54
N LEU A 112 18.27 7.41 -7.71
CA LEU A 112 18.14 6.16 -8.45
C LEU A 112 19.49 5.60 -8.91
N ARG A 113 20.38 6.46 -9.41
CA ARG A 113 21.73 6.07 -9.85
C ARG A 113 22.61 5.57 -8.71
N GLU A 114 22.60 6.28 -7.59
CA GLU A 114 23.45 5.98 -6.43
C GLU A 114 22.80 4.97 -5.46
N ARG A 115 21.53 4.62 -5.68
CA ARG A 115 20.70 3.77 -4.80
C ARG A 115 20.58 4.32 -3.37
N GLU A 116 20.47 5.64 -3.24
CA GLU A 116 20.34 6.33 -1.95
C GLU A 116 19.02 7.09 -1.88
N PHE A 117 18.07 6.57 -1.10
CA PHE A 117 16.67 7.03 -1.14
C PHE A 117 16.22 7.82 0.11
N ASP A 118 17.00 7.83 1.19
CA ASP A 118 16.65 8.55 2.45
C ASP A 118 16.35 10.03 2.20
N GLU A 119 17.12 10.64 1.29
CA GLU A 119 16.98 12.05 0.95
C GLU A 119 15.73 12.31 0.12
N VAL A 120 15.35 11.36 -0.75
CA VAL A 120 14.09 11.40 -1.49
C VAL A 120 12.93 11.34 -0.52
N GLU A 121 12.93 10.38 0.40
CA GLU A 121 11.89 10.25 1.42
C GLU A 121 11.74 11.53 2.25
N ARG A 122 12.86 12.10 2.71
CA ARG A 122 12.87 13.37 3.46
C ARG A 122 12.20 14.50 2.68
N ILE A 123 12.52 14.63 1.39
CA ILE A 123 11.96 15.65 0.50
C ILE A 123 10.45 15.43 0.36
N LEU A 124 10.02 14.19 0.10
CA LEU A 124 8.62 13.85 -0.13
C LEU A 124 7.77 14.12 1.12
N ARG A 125 8.17 13.58 2.29
CA ARG A 125 7.44 13.77 3.55
C ARG A 125 7.27 15.23 3.92
N LYS A 126 8.31 16.06 3.72
CA LYS A 126 8.24 17.50 4.04
C LYS A 126 7.40 18.33 3.05
N ASN A 127 7.10 17.78 1.88
CA ASN A 127 6.51 18.54 0.76
C ASN A 127 5.25 17.92 0.17
N GLN A 128 4.59 16.98 0.83
CA GLN A 128 3.39 16.27 0.34
C GLN A 128 2.38 17.16 -0.39
N GLN A 129 2.01 18.30 0.20
CA GLN A 129 1.04 19.24 -0.38
C GLN A 129 1.48 19.87 -1.71
N ARG A 130 2.79 20.02 -1.92
CA ARG A 130 3.36 20.68 -3.12
C ARG A 130 3.66 19.69 -4.25
N LEU A 131 3.63 18.39 -3.96
CA LEU A 131 3.91 17.35 -4.95
C LEU A 131 2.81 17.25 -6.02
N ILE A 132 1.61 17.81 -5.80
CA ILE A 132 0.54 17.87 -6.82
C ILE A 132 1.02 18.51 -8.13
N HIS A 133 2.00 19.42 -8.06
CA HIS A 133 2.54 20.13 -9.21
C HIS A 133 3.81 19.50 -9.79
N LEU A 134 4.20 18.31 -9.32
CA LEU A 134 5.46 17.68 -9.70
C LEU A 134 5.59 17.55 -11.23
N PRO A 135 6.73 17.91 -11.84
CA PRO A 135 6.94 17.71 -13.28
C PRO A 135 6.79 16.24 -13.66
N ALA A 136 6.28 15.96 -14.87
CA ALA A 136 6.05 14.59 -15.34
C ALA A 136 7.32 13.72 -15.31
N GLY A 137 8.49 14.28 -15.68
CA GLY A 137 9.78 13.59 -15.60
C GLY A 137 10.13 13.18 -14.17
N ALA A 138 10.05 14.12 -13.22
CA ALA A 138 10.24 13.84 -11.80
C ALA A 138 9.25 12.80 -11.24
N ALA A 139 7.97 12.86 -11.66
CA ALA A 139 6.97 11.87 -11.25
C ALA A 139 7.29 10.47 -11.80
N THR A 140 7.74 10.38 -13.05
CA THR A 140 8.14 9.10 -13.67
C THR A 140 9.30 8.46 -12.91
N VAL A 141 10.34 9.24 -12.58
CA VAL A 141 11.49 8.74 -11.80
C VAL A 141 11.09 8.37 -10.37
N LEU A 142 10.17 9.14 -9.76
CA LEU A 142 9.68 8.88 -8.41
C LEU A 142 8.98 7.50 -8.30
N PHE A 143 8.26 7.10 -9.35
CA PHE A 143 7.57 5.80 -9.42
C PHE A 143 8.39 4.73 -10.17
N ASP A 144 9.71 4.90 -10.26
CA ASP A 144 10.59 3.84 -10.76
C ASP A 144 10.52 2.61 -9.82
N PRO A 145 10.40 1.37 -10.36
CA PRO A 145 10.27 0.17 -9.54
C PRO A 145 11.37 0.00 -8.49
N ALA A 146 12.62 0.34 -8.82
CA ALA A 146 13.73 0.18 -7.88
C ALA A 146 13.63 1.17 -6.71
N MET A 147 13.13 2.39 -6.98
CA MET A 147 12.90 3.40 -5.93
C MET A 147 11.72 3.02 -5.03
N VAL A 148 10.61 2.57 -5.62
CA VAL A 148 9.42 2.12 -4.89
C VAL A 148 9.75 0.93 -3.99
N GLU A 149 10.44 -0.08 -4.53
CA GLU A 149 10.83 -1.27 -3.78
C GLU A 149 11.79 -0.92 -2.63
N ALA A 150 12.80 -0.08 -2.87
CA ALA A 150 13.75 0.31 -1.84
C ALA A 150 13.10 1.06 -0.67
N LEU A 151 12.20 2.01 -0.97
CA LEU A 151 11.47 2.76 0.04
C LEU A 151 10.43 1.91 0.78
N LEU A 152 9.76 0.99 0.09
CA LEU A 152 8.83 0.07 0.76
C LEU A 152 9.57 -0.88 1.72
N ASN A 153 10.74 -1.39 1.31
CA ASN A 153 11.59 -2.24 2.15
C ASN A 153 12.19 -1.49 3.36
N SER A 154 12.34 -0.16 3.27
CA SER A 154 12.67 0.70 4.42
C SER A 154 11.46 1.08 5.27
N HIS A 155 10.30 0.46 5.05
CA HIS A 155 9.03 0.71 5.74
C HIS A 155 8.43 2.10 5.45
N SER A 156 8.84 2.74 4.35
CA SER A 156 8.27 3.99 3.89
C SER A 156 7.07 3.73 2.97
N LEU A 157 5.88 4.12 3.42
CA LEU A 157 4.64 4.01 2.62
C LEU A 157 4.36 5.26 1.79
N VAL A 158 5.36 6.11 1.60
CA VAL A 158 5.20 7.44 1.00
C VAL A 158 4.57 7.40 -0.39
N HIS A 159 4.89 6.41 -1.23
CA HIS A 159 4.27 6.30 -2.56
C HIS A 159 2.78 5.99 -2.48
N LEU A 160 2.36 5.11 -1.57
CA LEU A 160 0.95 4.81 -1.37
C LEU A 160 0.22 6.00 -0.72
N GLU A 161 0.87 6.73 0.19
CA GLU A 161 0.35 7.99 0.74
C GLU A 161 0.10 9.05 -0.35
N LEU A 162 1.03 9.16 -1.30
CA LEU A 162 0.91 10.07 -2.45
C LEU A 162 -0.21 9.62 -3.39
N LEU A 163 -0.27 8.34 -3.76
CA LEU A 163 -1.34 7.82 -4.60
C LEU A 163 -2.70 7.91 -3.92
N GLY A 164 -2.78 7.79 -2.59
CA GLY A 164 -4.01 8.01 -1.82
C GLY A 164 -4.49 9.46 -1.83
N ASN A 165 -3.69 10.42 -2.29
CA ASN A 165 -4.16 11.78 -2.55
C ASN A 165 -4.76 11.85 -3.97
N VAL A 166 -6.09 11.74 -4.08
CA VAL A 166 -6.83 11.72 -5.36
C VAL A 166 -6.45 12.89 -6.29
N PRO A 167 -6.37 14.15 -5.83
CA PRO A 167 -5.82 15.25 -6.64
C PRO A 167 -4.44 14.99 -7.25
N PHE A 168 -3.51 14.40 -6.49
CA PHE A 168 -2.19 14.03 -6.99
C PHE A 168 -2.27 12.87 -7.98
N LEU A 169 -3.01 11.81 -7.64
CA LEU A 169 -3.23 10.67 -8.54
C LEU A 169 -3.76 11.13 -9.91
N ARG A 170 -4.75 12.04 -9.91
CA ARG A 170 -5.36 12.59 -11.13
C ARG A 170 -4.43 13.54 -11.88
N SER A 171 -3.42 14.13 -11.23
CA SER A 171 -2.43 14.99 -11.90
C SER A 171 -1.27 14.23 -12.55
N LEU A 172 -1.10 12.94 -12.25
CA LEU A 172 -0.10 12.09 -12.89
C LEU A 172 -0.46 11.79 -14.35
N GLU A 173 0.46 12.09 -15.27
CA GLU A 173 0.31 11.77 -16.70
C GLU A 173 0.15 10.26 -16.94
N ASN A 174 0.96 9.44 -16.25
CA ASN A 174 0.91 7.99 -16.35
C ASN A 174 0.50 7.35 -15.01
N ARG A 175 -0.68 7.74 -14.50
CA ARG A 175 -1.18 7.28 -13.19
C ARG A 175 -1.29 5.76 -13.07
N PHE A 176 -1.67 5.07 -14.15
CA PHE A 176 -1.87 3.62 -14.12
C PHE A 176 -0.55 2.86 -13.98
N ALA A 177 0.52 3.33 -14.65
CA ALA A 177 1.85 2.75 -14.44
C ALA A 177 2.34 2.97 -13.00
N ALA A 178 2.12 4.16 -12.43
CA ALA A 178 2.49 4.44 -11.04
C ALA A 178 1.73 3.52 -10.05
N VAL A 179 0.42 3.35 -10.25
CA VAL A 179 -0.41 2.44 -9.44
C VAL A 179 0.03 0.99 -9.62
N ASP A 180 0.37 0.56 -10.83
CA ASP A 180 0.84 -0.79 -11.12
C ASP A 180 2.14 -1.11 -10.39
N VAL A 181 3.14 -0.22 -10.48
CA VAL A 181 4.43 -0.39 -9.79
C VAL A 181 4.24 -0.49 -8.27
N VAL A 182 3.47 0.42 -7.68
CA VAL A 182 3.25 0.42 -6.22
C VAL A 182 2.47 -0.80 -5.78
N THR A 183 1.41 -1.18 -6.49
CA THR A 183 0.58 -2.34 -6.13
C THR A 183 1.37 -3.64 -6.24
N ARG A 184 2.16 -3.83 -7.32
CA ARG A 184 3.06 -4.97 -7.48
C ARG A 184 4.09 -5.04 -6.35
N ALA A 185 4.68 -3.92 -5.96
CA ALA A 185 5.63 -3.85 -4.84
C ALA A 185 4.95 -4.24 -3.52
N LEU A 186 3.74 -3.75 -3.25
CA LEU A 186 2.96 -4.10 -2.06
C LEU A 186 2.59 -5.58 -1.98
N LEU A 187 2.29 -6.23 -3.10
CA LEU A 187 1.99 -7.67 -3.14
C LEU A 187 3.23 -8.54 -2.85
N ARG A 188 4.42 -8.07 -3.23
CA ARG A 188 5.67 -8.84 -3.12
C ARG A 188 6.46 -8.56 -1.83
N SER A 189 6.28 -7.39 -1.24
CA SER A 189 7.04 -6.97 -0.06
C SER A 189 6.83 -7.89 1.16
N GLY A 190 7.88 -8.04 1.96
CA GLY A 190 7.82 -8.71 3.26
C GLY A 190 6.99 -7.93 4.31
N VAL A 191 6.84 -6.62 4.12
CA VAL A 191 6.04 -5.73 4.98
C VAL A 191 5.13 -4.90 4.07
N SER A 192 3.81 -5.06 4.24
CA SER A 192 2.84 -4.46 3.32
C SER A 192 1.52 -4.15 4.05
N PRO A 193 0.99 -2.93 3.94
CA PRO A 193 -0.32 -2.59 4.50
C PRO A 193 -1.44 -3.44 3.90
N LEU A 194 -1.32 -3.92 2.66
CA LEU A 194 -2.27 -4.87 2.08
C LEU A 194 -2.29 -6.18 2.85
N ARG A 195 -1.13 -6.69 3.23
CA ARG A 195 -1.02 -7.89 4.06
C ARG A 195 -1.64 -7.66 5.42
N SER A 196 -1.32 -6.53 6.08
CA SER A 196 -1.89 -6.18 7.38
C SER A 196 -3.43 -6.12 7.31
N ALA A 197 -3.99 -5.48 6.28
CA ALA A 197 -5.44 -5.41 6.07
C ALA A 197 -6.08 -6.78 5.84
N VAL A 198 -5.51 -7.60 4.95
CA VAL A 198 -6.03 -8.94 4.65
C VAL A 198 -5.98 -9.84 5.88
N VAL A 199 -4.87 -9.80 6.62
CA VAL A 199 -4.71 -10.60 7.85
C VAL A 199 -5.67 -10.14 8.94
N SER A 200 -5.86 -8.83 9.12
CA SER A 200 -6.80 -8.28 10.09
C SER A 200 -8.24 -8.71 9.78
N MET A 201 -8.62 -8.73 8.49
CA MET A 201 -9.98 -9.04 8.05
C MET A 201 -10.30 -10.52 7.94
N TYR A 202 -9.34 -11.33 7.48
CA TYR A 202 -9.55 -12.76 7.13
C TYR A 202 -8.75 -13.71 8.02
N GLY A 203 -8.01 -13.19 9.00
CA GLY A 203 -7.16 -13.95 9.91
C GLY A 203 -5.89 -14.49 9.25
N GLY A 204 -5.04 -15.16 10.03
CA GLY A 204 -3.84 -15.86 9.54
C GLY A 204 -2.52 -15.41 10.17
N LEU A 205 -2.52 -14.38 11.03
CA LEU A 205 -1.41 -14.03 11.92
C LEU A 205 -1.97 -13.46 13.21
N GLU A 206 -1.80 -14.15 14.33
CA GLU A 206 -2.30 -13.67 15.63
C GLU A 206 -1.45 -12.53 16.22
N HIS A 207 -0.29 -12.21 15.61
CA HIS A 207 0.68 -11.26 16.15
C HIS A 207 1.05 -10.11 15.21
N LEU A 208 0.47 -10.03 14.01
CA LEU A 208 0.78 -8.94 13.10
C LEU A 208 -0.06 -7.71 13.47
N VAL A 209 0.61 -6.65 13.90
CA VAL A 209 -0.04 -5.39 14.29
C VAL A 209 -0.37 -4.61 13.02
N TYR A 210 -1.66 -4.40 12.78
CA TYR A 210 -2.14 -3.47 11.76
C TYR A 210 -2.21 -2.08 12.39
N SER A 211 -1.27 -1.21 12.04
CA SER A 211 -1.21 0.12 12.65
C SER A 211 -2.33 1.03 12.14
N ASP A 212 -2.80 1.96 12.97
CA ASP A 212 -3.84 2.93 12.59
C ASP A 212 -3.47 3.73 11.32
N ALA A 213 -2.18 3.99 11.12
CA ALA A 213 -1.67 4.68 9.94
C ALA A 213 -1.79 3.83 8.67
N GLU A 214 -1.45 2.54 8.74
CA GLU A 214 -1.66 1.60 7.63
C GLU A 214 -3.16 1.42 7.36
N GLN A 215 -3.98 1.33 8.40
CA GLN A 215 -5.42 1.21 8.28
C GLN A 215 -6.03 2.40 7.56
N ALA A 216 -5.76 3.61 8.03
CA ALA A 216 -6.23 4.83 7.39
C ALA A 216 -5.78 4.93 5.93
N LEU A 217 -4.59 4.40 5.60
CA LEU A 217 -4.08 4.42 4.24
C LEU A 217 -4.81 3.42 3.33
N ILE A 218 -5.13 2.21 3.80
CA ILE A 218 -5.93 1.23 3.06
C ILE A 218 -7.37 1.71 2.89
N GLU A 219 -7.96 2.28 3.94
CA GLU A 219 -9.29 2.89 3.91
C GLU A 219 -9.38 4.00 2.86
N LYS A 220 -8.33 4.81 2.74
CA LYS A 220 -8.23 5.89 1.75
C LYS A 220 -7.99 5.39 0.32
N THR A 221 -7.47 4.17 0.16
CA THR A 221 -7.06 3.60 -1.14
C THR A 221 -7.92 2.41 -1.53
N PHE A 222 -7.48 1.17 -1.29
CA PHE A 222 -8.12 -0.06 -1.79
C PHE A 222 -9.54 -0.28 -1.27
N GLN A 223 -9.90 0.30 -0.12
CA GLN A 223 -11.26 0.28 0.41
C GLN A 223 -12.10 1.49 0.00
N ASN A 224 -11.51 2.52 -0.62
CA ASN A 224 -12.24 3.66 -1.14
C ASN A 224 -12.69 3.37 -2.59
N PRO A 225 -14.01 3.22 -2.84
CA PRO A 225 -14.52 2.93 -4.17
C PRO A 225 -14.13 3.95 -5.24
N GLU A 226 -14.13 5.25 -4.92
CA GLU A 226 -13.77 6.29 -5.88
C GLU A 226 -12.30 6.17 -6.30
N TRP A 227 -11.41 6.02 -5.32
CA TRP A 227 -9.99 5.83 -5.56
C TRP A 227 -9.73 4.55 -6.36
N TYR A 228 -10.38 3.43 -5.99
CA TYR A 228 -10.21 2.14 -6.63
C TYR A 228 -10.42 2.18 -8.14
N PHE A 229 -11.48 2.88 -8.58
CA PHE A 229 -11.79 3.06 -9.99
C PHE A 229 -10.87 4.06 -10.68
N ASP A 230 -10.62 5.21 -10.05
CA ASP A 230 -9.74 6.25 -10.62
C ASP A 230 -8.32 5.75 -10.85
N ALA A 231 -7.82 4.93 -9.92
CA ALA A 231 -6.53 4.28 -9.97
C ALA A 231 -6.51 3.05 -10.89
N SER A 232 -7.68 2.50 -11.23
CA SER A 232 -7.82 1.18 -11.86
C SER A 232 -7.02 0.09 -11.12
N ALA A 233 -7.16 0.09 -9.78
CA ALA A 233 -6.35 -0.74 -8.89
C ALA A 233 -6.58 -2.25 -9.06
N HIS A 234 -7.69 -2.66 -9.68
CA HIS A 234 -7.99 -4.06 -10.01
C HIS A 234 -6.94 -4.67 -10.96
N TYR A 235 -6.53 -3.90 -11.98
CA TYR A 235 -5.64 -4.37 -13.04
C TYR A 235 -4.30 -4.93 -12.54
N PRO A 236 -3.53 -4.20 -11.71
CA PRO A 236 -2.30 -4.76 -11.17
C PRO A 236 -2.52 -5.92 -10.19
N LEU A 237 -3.66 -6.00 -9.49
CA LEU A 237 -3.97 -7.14 -8.62
C LEU A 237 -4.15 -8.41 -9.44
N VAL A 238 -5.04 -8.40 -10.44
CA VAL A 238 -5.33 -9.56 -11.28
C VAL A 238 -4.13 -9.97 -12.12
N ILE A 239 -3.42 -9.01 -12.72
CA ILE A 239 -2.26 -9.33 -13.56
C ILE A 239 -1.13 -9.92 -12.74
N SER A 240 -0.82 -9.35 -11.58
CA SER A 240 0.22 -9.91 -10.72
C SER A 240 -0.10 -11.35 -10.34
N ALA A 241 -1.35 -11.63 -9.94
CA ALA A 241 -1.77 -12.98 -9.59
C ALA A 241 -1.66 -13.95 -10.77
N VAL A 242 -2.13 -13.55 -11.97
CA VAL A 242 -2.09 -14.39 -13.17
C VAL A 242 -0.65 -14.59 -13.68
N GLU A 243 0.22 -13.58 -13.62
CA GLU A 243 1.64 -13.71 -13.95
C GLU A 243 2.35 -14.70 -13.03
N GLU A 244 2.14 -14.60 -11.71
CA GLU A 244 2.71 -15.52 -10.72
C GLU A 244 2.22 -16.96 -10.96
N LEU A 245 0.94 -17.17 -11.26
CA LEU A 245 0.38 -18.49 -11.63
C LEU A 245 0.97 -19.01 -12.95
N ARG A 246 1.10 -18.14 -13.96
CA ARG A 246 1.63 -18.52 -15.28
C ARG A 246 3.11 -18.88 -15.24
N SER A 247 3.87 -18.28 -14.33
CA SER A 247 5.28 -18.57 -14.12
C SER A 247 5.54 -20.04 -13.76
N GLY A 248 4.55 -20.74 -13.20
CA GLY A 248 4.68 -22.12 -12.72
C GLY A 248 5.57 -22.26 -11.48
N LYS A 249 6.07 -21.16 -10.91
CA LYS A 249 6.94 -21.14 -9.72
C LYS A 249 6.34 -21.89 -8.54
N TYR A 250 5.02 -21.86 -8.40
CA TYR A 250 4.29 -22.47 -7.30
C TYR A 250 3.78 -23.89 -7.59
N ASP A 251 3.88 -24.39 -8.82
CA ASP A 251 3.19 -25.61 -9.25
C ASP A 251 3.59 -26.85 -8.45
N SER A 252 4.86 -26.97 -8.06
CA SER A 252 5.32 -28.07 -7.20
C SER A 252 4.80 -27.90 -5.78
N SER A 253 5.08 -26.76 -5.14
CA SER A 253 4.74 -26.53 -3.73
C SER A 253 3.24 -26.44 -3.47
N TYR A 254 2.44 -25.99 -4.43
CA TYR A 254 1.00 -25.73 -4.24
C TYR A 254 0.11 -26.88 -4.71
N ASN A 255 0.70 -27.91 -5.30
CA ASN A 255 0.05 -29.21 -5.52
C ASN A 255 0.48 -30.28 -4.49
N ASP A 256 1.40 -29.95 -3.58
CA ASP A 256 1.79 -30.82 -2.47
C ASP A 256 0.89 -30.62 -1.24
N VAL A 257 1.10 -31.42 -0.19
CA VAL A 257 0.36 -31.40 1.07
C VAL A 257 0.41 -30.01 1.70
N GLY A 258 -0.74 -29.35 1.79
CA GLY A 258 -0.85 -27.91 2.05
C GLY A 258 -0.71 -27.42 3.49
N ARG A 259 -0.20 -28.21 4.45
CA ARG A 259 -0.16 -27.78 5.86
C ARG A 259 0.66 -26.50 6.09
N ASP A 260 1.74 -26.32 5.34
CA ASP A 260 2.59 -25.12 5.44
C ASP A 260 1.86 -23.84 4.97
N TYR A 261 0.85 -24.00 4.13
CA TYR A 261 0.02 -22.89 3.67
C TYR A 261 -0.99 -22.43 4.73
N GLU A 262 -1.39 -23.33 5.63
CA GLU A 262 -2.38 -23.06 6.68
C GLU A 262 -1.74 -22.38 7.90
N ALA A 263 -0.68 -22.93 8.51
CA ALA A 263 0.06 -22.26 9.59
C ALA A 263 1.37 -22.96 9.96
N SER A 264 2.47 -22.21 10.05
CA SER A 264 3.65 -22.60 10.84
C SER A 264 3.75 -21.69 12.07
N GLN A 265 3.67 -22.26 13.28
CA GLN A 265 3.85 -21.51 14.54
C GLN A 265 2.92 -20.29 14.70
N GLY A 266 1.64 -20.43 14.30
CA GLY A 266 0.66 -19.32 14.35
C GLY A 266 0.80 -18.29 13.22
N ILE A 267 1.73 -18.52 12.28
CA ILE A 267 1.95 -17.68 11.10
C ILE A 267 1.51 -18.42 9.84
N SER A 268 0.40 -17.97 9.25
CA SER A 268 -0.10 -18.52 7.98
C SER A 268 0.71 -17.99 6.81
N ALA A 269 1.37 -18.90 6.08
CA ALA A 269 2.13 -18.55 4.88
C ALA A 269 1.24 -17.98 3.76
N ARG A 270 -0.08 -18.22 3.81
CA ARG A 270 -1.06 -17.63 2.87
C ARG A 270 -1.00 -16.11 2.83
N SER A 271 -0.72 -15.46 3.98
CA SER A 271 -0.58 -14.01 4.06
C SER A 271 0.60 -13.47 3.25
N ARG A 272 1.57 -14.33 2.90
CA ARG A 272 2.75 -14.02 2.09
C ARG A 272 2.57 -14.43 0.62
N CYS A 273 1.48 -15.12 0.28
CA CYS A 273 1.18 -15.53 -1.08
C CYS A 273 0.62 -14.34 -1.88
N PRO A 274 1.31 -13.89 -2.96
CA PRO A 274 0.83 -12.76 -3.75
C PRO A 274 -0.52 -13.02 -4.41
N ILE A 275 -0.80 -14.27 -4.82
CA ILE A 275 -2.07 -14.68 -5.43
C ILE A 275 -3.22 -14.54 -4.42
N TYR A 276 -3.02 -14.99 -3.18
CA TYR A 276 -4.00 -14.86 -2.10
C TYR A 276 -4.22 -13.40 -1.72
N LEU A 277 -3.13 -12.62 -1.56
CA LEU A 277 -3.22 -11.21 -1.24
C LEU A 277 -4.00 -10.44 -2.32
N ALA A 278 -3.73 -10.70 -3.62
CA ALA A 278 -4.45 -10.07 -4.71
C ALA A 278 -5.95 -10.39 -4.66
N ALA A 279 -6.30 -11.68 -4.59
CA ALA A 279 -7.70 -12.11 -4.52
C ALA A 279 -8.43 -11.55 -3.29
N LYS A 280 -7.81 -11.56 -2.11
CA LYS A 280 -8.43 -10.99 -0.90
C LYS A 280 -8.51 -9.47 -0.93
N THR A 281 -7.59 -8.78 -1.60
CA THR A 281 -7.68 -7.32 -1.79
C THR A 281 -8.87 -6.96 -2.69
N GLU A 282 -9.10 -7.72 -3.77
CA GLU A 282 -10.30 -7.59 -4.61
C GLU A 282 -11.58 -7.81 -3.81
N VAL A 283 -11.65 -8.90 -3.04
CA VAL A 283 -12.80 -9.20 -2.19
C VAL A 283 -13.05 -8.09 -1.17
N LEU A 284 -11.97 -7.53 -0.58
CA LEU A 284 -12.05 -6.42 0.34
C LEU A 284 -12.67 -5.18 -0.32
N ALA A 285 -12.18 -4.80 -1.51
CA ALA A 285 -12.70 -3.67 -2.27
C ALA A 285 -14.18 -3.83 -2.63
N ILE A 286 -14.58 -5.01 -3.14
CA ILE A 286 -15.97 -5.32 -3.50
C ILE A 286 -16.86 -5.30 -2.24
N LYS A 287 -16.40 -5.88 -1.13
CA LYS A 287 -17.15 -5.88 0.13
C LYS A 287 -17.40 -4.47 0.62
N THR A 288 -16.38 -3.62 0.67
CA THR A 288 -16.54 -2.23 1.12
C THR A 288 -17.48 -1.44 0.21
N ALA A 289 -17.44 -1.69 -1.10
CA ALA A 289 -18.38 -1.09 -2.04
C ALA A 289 -19.84 -1.49 -1.82
N LEU A 290 -20.08 -2.79 -1.55
CA LEU A 290 -21.41 -3.30 -1.21
C LEU A 290 -21.95 -2.66 0.07
N GLU A 291 -21.11 -2.55 1.11
CA GLU A 291 -21.44 -1.93 2.39
C GLU A 291 -21.71 -0.43 2.25
N ALA A 292 -20.95 0.27 1.39
CA ALA A 292 -21.17 1.67 1.05
C ALA A 292 -22.34 1.90 0.06
N GLY A 293 -22.94 0.83 -0.48
CA GLY A 293 -24.03 0.92 -1.44
C GLY A 293 -23.62 1.52 -2.79
N VAL A 294 -22.37 1.37 -3.22
CA VAL A 294 -21.87 1.82 -4.52
C VAL A 294 -22.14 0.74 -5.59
N ASP A 295 -22.99 1.04 -6.56
CA ASP A 295 -23.28 0.12 -7.69
C ASP A 295 -22.45 0.50 -8.92
N ARG A 296 -21.25 -0.08 -9.01
CA ARG A 296 -20.33 0.05 -10.15
C ARG A 296 -19.80 -1.34 -10.53
N ASP A 297 -19.17 -1.42 -11.69
CA ASP A 297 -18.55 -2.67 -12.18
C ASP A 297 -17.20 -2.87 -11.49
N PHE A 298 -17.19 -3.49 -10.30
CA PHE A 298 -15.95 -3.84 -9.57
C PHE A 298 -15.21 -5.04 -10.18
N TYR A 299 -15.41 -5.30 -11.48
CA TYR A 299 -14.71 -6.34 -12.23
C TYR A 299 -14.70 -7.68 -11.48
N VAL A 300 -15.89 -8.14 -11.05
CA VAL A 300 -16.06 -9.44 -10.36
C VAL A 300 -15.45 -10.60 -11.17
N THR A 301 -15.36 -10.44 -12.49
CA THR A 301 -14.68 -11.33 -13.43
C THR A 301 -13.20 -11.53 -13.12
N ASP A 302 -12.53 -10.59 -12.46
CA ASP A 302 -11.11 -10.68 -12.10
C ASP A 302 -10.87 -11.80 -11.08
N LEU A 303 -11.77 -11.95 -10.11
CA LEU A 303 -11.76 -13.09 -9.18
C LEU A 303 -11.96 -14.42 -9.93
N TRP A 304 -12.76 -14.42 -11.00
CA TRP A 304 -12.92 -15.59 -11.85
C TRP A 304 -11.66 -15.89 -12.69
N ASP A 305 -10.97 -14.87 -13.19
CA ASP A 305 -9.74 -15.08 -13.95
C ASP A 305 -8.61 -15.63 -13.06
N ILE A 306 -8.51 -15.15 -11.82
CA ILE A 306 -7.61 -15.74 -10.81
C ILE A 306 -8.04 -17.18 -10.53
N PHE A 307 -9.33 -17.42 -10.26
CA PHE A 307 -9.88 -18.75 -9.99
C PHE A 307 -9.57 -19.74 -11.11
N ARG A 308 -9.84 -19.37 -12.36
CA ARG A 308 -9.59 -20.19 -13.54
C ARG A 308 -8.11 -20.49 -13.69
N SER A 309 -7.25 -19.50 -13.49
CA SER A 309 -5.80 -19.66 -13.57
C SER A 309 -5.26 -20.62 -12.48
N VAL A 310 -5.81 -20.55 -11.27
CA VAL A 310 -5.52 -21.53 -10.20
C VAL A 310 -6.02 -22.92 -10.61
N GLN A 311 -7.23 -23.03 -11.16
CA GLN A 311 -7.82 -24.30 -11.55
C GLN A 311 -6.98 -25.00 -12.62
N GLU A 312 -6.50 -24.28 -13.63
CA GLU A 312 -5.66 -24.80 -14.71
C GLU A 312 -4.32 -25.37 -14.20
N ARG A 313 -3.85 -24.92 -13.02
CA ARG A 313 -2.59 -25.37 -12.39
C ARG A 313 -2.79 -26.42 -11.30
N SER A 314 -4.01 -26.53 -10.76
CA SER A 314 -4.37 -27.52 -9.75
C SER A 314 -4.41 -28.92 -10.35
N ARG A 315 -3.79 -29.89 -9.67
CA ARG A 315 -3.72 -31.29 -10.09
C ARG A 315 -4.22 -32.22 -8.99
N PHE A 316 -4.89 -33.28 -9.42
CA PHE A 316 -5.23 -34.38 -8.53
C PHE A 316 -4.06 -35.36 -8.46
N ASP A 317 -3.48 -35.49 -7.28
CA ASP A 317 -2.56 -36.57 -6.94
C ASP A 317 -3.16 -37.36 -5.78
N ARG A 318 -3.48 -38.63 -6.04
CA ARG A 318 -4.08 -39.50 -5.03
C ARG A 318 -3.24 -39.59 -3.76
N SER A 319 -1.91 -39.62 -3.89
CA SER A 319 -1.00 -39.73 -2.75
C SER A 319 -1.04 -38.51 -1.82
N VAL A 320 -1.25 -37.33 -2.39
CA VAL A 320 -1.40 -36.06 -1.65
C VAL A 320 -2.80 -35.94 -1.06
N TRP A 321 -3.83 -36.19 -1.87
CA TRP A 321 -5.24 -36.01 -1.50
C TRP A 321 -5.75 -37.04 -0.50
N GLU A 322 -5.16 -38.24 -0.47
CA GLU A 322 -5.46 -39.29 0.51
C GLU A 322 -4.39 -39.37 1.63
N SER A 323 -3.46 -38.42 1.67
CA SER A 323 -2.42 -38.39 2.70
C SER A 323 -3.04 -38.20 4.08
N PRO A 324 -2.62 -38.96 5.12
CA PRO A 324 -3.06 -38.73 6.50
C PRO A 324 -2.56 -37.38 7.05
N LEU A 325 -1.58 -36.77 6.39
CA LEU A 325 -1.10 -35.43 6.72
C LEU A 325 -1.90 -34.33 6.00
N SER A 326 -2.70 -34.66 4.99
CA SER A 326 -3.51 -33.65 4.30
C SER A 326 -4.68 -33.16 5.15
N ASN A 327 -5.07 -31.91 4.97
CA ASN A 327 -6.38 -31.45 5.41
C ASN A 327 -7.43 -32.09 4.49
N SER A 328 -8.36 -32.86 5.06
CA SER A 328 -9.39 -33.56 4.30
C SER A 328 -10.33 -32.62 3.54
N GLU A 329 -10.44 -31.35 3.95
CA GLU A 329 -11.24 -30.34 3.27
C GLU A 329 -10.45 -29.68 2.13
N PHE A 330 -9.17 -29.35 2.35
CA PHE A 330 -8.31 -28.63 1.39
C PHE A 330 -6.90 -29.23 1.36
N PRO A 331 -6.68 -30.31 0.60
CA PRO A 331 -5.43 -31.07 0.73
C PRO A 331 -4.21 -30.36 0.15
N THR A 332 -4.40 -29.39 -0.74
CA THR A 332 -3.33 -28.60 -1.36
C THR A 332 -3.61 -27.09 -1.27
N PRO A 333 -2.57 -26.25 -1.35
CA PRO A 333 -2.73 -24.79 -1.40
C PRO A 333 -3.58 -24.30 -2.58
N TYR A 334 -3.46 -24.92 -3.75
CA TYR A 334 -4.35 -24.59 -4.88
C TYR A 334 -5.80 -24.97 -4.62
N ALA A 335 -6.08 -26.14 -4.01
CA ALA A 335 -7.44 -26.52 -3.63
C ALA A 335 -8.03 -25.53 -2.61
N TYR A 336 -7.23 -25.08 -1.65
CA TYR A 336 -7.62 -24.06 -0.69
C TYR A 336 -7.92 -22.71 -1.36
N LEU A 337 -7.08 -22.24 -2.30
CA LEU A 337 -7.34 -21.01 -3.06
C LEU A 337 -8.65 -21.06 -3.86
N LEU A 338 -8.93 -22.19 -4.53
CA LEU A 338 -10.19 -22.39 -5.26
C LEU A 338 -11.40 -22.33 -4.31
N TYR A 339 -11.26 -22.93 -3.13
CA TYR A 339 -12.30 -22.88 -2.10
C TYR A 339 -12.52 -21.46 -1.60
N GLU A 340 -11.46 -20.76 -1.22
CA GLU A 340 -11.52 -19.39 -0.69
C GLU A 340 -12.18 -18.44 -1.68
N ILE A 341 -11.74 -18.41 -2.94
CA ILE A 341 -12.34 -17.53 -3.95
C ILE A 341 -13.83 -17.86 -4.17
N ALA A 342 -14.18 -19.14 -4.26
CA ALA A 342 -15.58 -19.54 -4.40
C ALA A 342 -16.42 -19.26 -3.14
N GLY A 343 -15.82 -19.31 -1.96
CA GLY A 343 -16.41 -18.95 -0.68
C GLY A 343 -16.65 -17.44 -0.57
N ASP A 344 -15.65 -16.64 -0.92
CA ASP A 344 -15.73 -15.19 -0.93
C ASP A 344 -16.81 -14.70 -1.89
N LEU A 345 -16.88 -15.24 -3.11
CA LEU A 345 -17.94 -14.90 -4.07
C LEU A 345 -19.34 -15.25 -3.55
N ARG A 346 -19.49 -16.36 -2.82
CA ARG A 346 -20.75 -16.73 -2.15
C ARG A 346 -21.12 -15.69 -1.10
N ASP A 347 -20.17 -15.33 -0.25
CA ASP A 347 -20.40 -14.44 0.89
C ASP A 347 -20.65 -12.99 0.43
N LEU A 348 -19.94 -12.55 -0.61
CA LEU A 348 -20.20 -11.29 -1.32
C LEU A 348 -21.59 -11.29 -1.97
N SER A 349 -21.98 -12.38 -2.66
CA SER A 349 -23.32 -12.51 -3.24
C SER A 349 -24.42 -12.45 -2.17
N ALA A 350 -24.24 -13.16 -1.04
CA ALA A 350 -25.16 -13.11 0.08
C ALA A 350 -25.25 -11.70 0.70
N THR A 351 -24.12 -11.00 0.80
CA THR A 351 -24.05 -9.62 1.29
C THR A 351 -24.76 -8.67 0.32
N ALA A 352 -24.57 -8.82 -0.99
CA ALA A 352 -25.24 -8.02 -2.01
C ALA A 352 -26.78 -8.21 -2.00
N VAL A 353 -27.24 -9.45 -1.79
CA VAL A 353 -28.68 -9.74 -1.62
C VAL A 353 -29.20 -9.11 -0.32
N LYS A 354 -28.49 -9.27 0.80
CA LYS A 354 -28.89 -8.73 2.10
C LYS A 354 -28.98 -7.20 2.07
N THR A 355 -27.99 -6.52 1.49
CA THR A 355 -27.99 -5.05 1.33
C THR A 355 -29.12 -4.59 0.42
N SER A 356 -29.41 -5.30 -0.66
CA SER A 356 -30.51 -4.98 -1.58
C SER A 356 -31.91 -5.27 -1.01
N THR A 357 -32.04 -6.18 -0.04
CA THR A 357 -33.33 -6.60 0.56
C THR A 357 -33.56 -6.07 1.98
N SER A 358 -32.62 -5.29 2.50
CA SER A 358 -32.66 -4.72 3.85
C SER A 358 -33.78 -3.66 3.94
N LYS A 359 -34.69 -3.85 4.89
CA LYS A 359 -35.94 -3.07 5.07
C LYS A 359 -35.74 -1.63 5.57
N THR A 360 -34.52 -1.19 5.83
CA THR A 360 -34.23 0.13 6.42
C THR A 360 -34.37 1.28 5.43
N ASP A 361 -34.34 1.02 4.13
CA ASP A 361 -34.72 1.99 3.09
C ASP A 361 -36.06 1.60 2.46
N ALA A 362 -36.88 2.58 2.09
CA ALA A 362 -38.09 2.35 1.30
C ALA A 362 -37.76 1.44 0.11
N PRO A 363 -38.61 0.47 -0.25
CA PRO A 363 -38.30 -0.50 -1.29
C PRO A 363 -37.93 0.24 -2.57
N ARG A 364 -36.63 0.27 -2.90
CA ARG A 364 -36.19 0.72 -4.21
C ARG A 364 -36.75 -0.31 -5.17
N VAL A 365 -37.67 0.13 -6.03
CA VAL A 365 -38.40 -0.70 -7.01
C VAL A 365 -37.47 -1.32 -8.06
N GLU A 366 -36.20 -0.94 -8.06
CA GLU A 366 -35.17 -1.50 -8.92
C GLU A 366 -34.75 -2.89 -8.41
N GLY A 367 -34.69 -3.85 -9.32
CA GLY A 367 -34.30 -5.24 -9.03
C GLY A 367 -32.88 -5.39 -8.45
N PRO A 368 -32.38 -6.62 -8.24
CA PRO A 368 -31.04 -6.82 -7.70
C PRO A 368 -30.03 -6.05 -8.55
N ARG A 369 -29.26 -5.19 -7.87
CA ARG A 369 -28.21 -4.37 -8.47
C ARG A 369 -27.30 -5.21 -9.36
N ARG A 370 -26.75 -4.63 -10.43
CA ARG A 370 -25.94 -5.35 -11.43
C ARG A 370 -24.85 -6.18 -10.76
N LEU A 371 -24.17 -5.61 -9.77
CA LEU A 371 -23.12 -6.28 -9.00
C LEU A 371 -23.59 -7.56 -8.31
N ALA A 372 -24.81 -7.59 -7.76
CA ALA A 372 -25.37 -8.78 -7.09
C ALA A 372 -25.59 -9.93 -8.08
N LYS A 373 -26.05 -9.61 -9.30
CA LYS A 373 -26.22 -10.58 -10.39
C LYS A 373 -24.87 -11.11 -10.86
N ASP A 374 -23.90 -10.23 -11.07
CA ASP A 374 -22.56 -10.59 -11.55
C ASP A 374 -21.82 -11.48 -10.54
N LEU A 375 -21.94 -11.18 -9.23
CA LEU A 375 -21.44 -12.04 -8.15
C LEU A 375 -22.09 -13.42 -8.15
N ALA A 376 -23.42 -13.50 -8.26
CA ALA A 376 -24.14 -14.77 -8.26
C ALA A 376 -23.80 -15.64 -9.49
N LEU A 377 -23.68 -15.03 -10.66
CA LEU A 377 -23.28 -15.70 -11.90
C LEU A 377 -21.85 -16.22 -11.80
N THR A 378 -20.92 -15.37 -11.39
CA THR A 378 -19.49 -15.72 -11.26
C THR A 378 -19.29 -16.83 -10.24
N TRP A 379 -19.94 -16.74 -9.08
CA TRP A 379 -19.96 -17.81 -8.09
C TRP A 379 -20.48 -19.13 -8.67
N SER A 380 -21.59 -19.09 -9.40
CA SER A 380 -22.20 -20.27 -10.01
C SER A 380 -21.26 -20.92 -11.03
N PHE A 381 -20.54 -20.13 -11.84
CA PHE A 381 -19.52 -20.64 -12.75
C PHE A 381 -18.36 -21.30 -12.00
N CYS A 382 -17.83 -20.69 -10.93
CA CYS A 382 -16.79 -21.30 -10.09
C CYS A 382 -17.24 -22.66 -9.54
N VAL A 383 -18.44 -22.74 -8.96
CA VAL A 383 -18.98 -23.98 -8.40
C VAL A 383 -19.16 -25.05 -9.49
N TRP A 384 -19.72 -24.67 -10.64
CA TRP A 384 -19.92 -25.58 -11.76
C TRP A 384 -18.60 -26.13 -12.28
N ARG A 385 -17.57 -25.29 -12.43
CA ARG A 385 -16.23 -25.73 -12.84
C ARG A 385 -15.57 -26.69 -11.87
N ILE A 386 -15.73 -26.49 -10.56
CA ILE A 386 -15.23 -27.45 -9.57
C ILE A 386 -15.96 -28.78 -9.73
N ALA A 387 -17.29 -28.75 -9.89
CA ALA A 387 -18.07 -29.96 -10.05
C ALA A 387 -17.69 -30.74 -11.33
N ASP A 388 -17.40 -30.03 -12.42
CA ASP A 388 -17.05 -30.57 -13.74
C ASP A 388 -15.55 -30.92 -13.90
N SER A 389 -14.73 -30.72 -12.85
CA SER A 389 -13.28 -30.93 -12.88
C SER A 389 -12.88 -32.43 -12.78
N GLU A 390 -13.40 -33.23 -13.69
CA GLU A 390 -13.11 -34.66 -13.76
C GLU A 390 -11.62 -34.92 -13.93
N GLY A 391 -11.05 -35.70 -13.00
CA GLY A 391 -9.63 -36.06 -12.98
C GLY A 391 -8.69 -35.00 -12.42
N GLN A 392 -9.16 -33.78 -12.13
CA GLN A 392 -8.32 -32.69 -11.59
C GLN A 392 -8.51 -32.46 -10.08
N VAL A 393 -9.60 -32.95 -9.50
CA VAL A 393 -9.95 -32.79 -8.08
C VAL A 393 -10.56 -34.09 -7.53
N ALA A 394 -10.35 -34.43 -6.24
CA ALA A 394 -10.93 -35.63 -5.63
C ALA A 394 -12.47 -35.62 -5.64
N ARG A 395 -13.08 -36.81 -5.77
CA ARG A 395 -14.54 -36.97 -5.79
C ARG A 395 -15.23 -36.41 -4.54
N GLY A 396 -14.59 -36.53 -3.37
CA GLY A 396 -15.10 -35.97 -2.11
C GLY A 396 -15.23 -34.45 -2.15
N PHE A 397 -14.23 -33.75 -2.68
CA PHE A 397 -14.23 -32.29 -2.82
C PHE A 397 -15.28 -31.80 -3.83
N ARG A 398 -15.50 -32.55 -4.91
CA ARG A 398 -16.60 -32.27 -5.85
C ARG A 398 -17.97 -32.41 -5.18
N ASN A 399 -18.11 -33.40 -4.29
CA ASN A 399 -19.37 -33.79 -3.67
C ASN A 399 -19.66 -33.11 -2.32
N GLN A 400 -18.68 -32.54 -1.63
CA GLN A 400 -18.86 -31.87 -0.33
C GLN A 400 -19.85 -30.68 -0.42
N LYS A 401 -19.99 -30.07 -1.61
CA LYS A 401 -21.02 -29.07 -1.89
C LYS A 401 -22.43 -29.64 -2.12
N GLN A 402 -22.58 -30.93 -2.44
CA GLN A 402 -23.89 -31.59 -2.47
C GLN A 402 -24.38 -31.94 -1.05
N ASP A 403 -23.51 -32.33 -0.13
CA ASP A 403 -23.93 -32.65 1.23
C ASP A 403 -24.27 -31.42 2.08
N ASN A 404 -23.64 -30.26 1.83
CA ASN A 404 -24.09 -29.00 2.42
C ASN A 404 -25.49 -28.57 1.96
N ARG A 405 -26.00 -29.03 0.80
CA ARG A 405 -27.42 -28.89 0.42
C ARG A 405 -28.34 -29.82 1.22
N ARG A 406 -27.87 -30.98 1.66
CA ARG A 406 -28.63 -31.87 2.57
C ARG A 406 -28.72 -31.29 3.97
N ILE A 407 -27.63 -30.74 4.52
CA ILE A 407 -27.64 -30.15 5.87
C ILE A 407 -28.50 -28.87 5.92
N SER A 408 -28.41 -28.00 4.92
CA SER A 408 -29.27 -26.81 4.83
C SER A 408 -30.74 -27.14 4.50
N GLY A 409 -31.01 -28.21 3.74
CA GLY A 409 -32.36 -28.75 3.54
C GLY A 409 -32.97 -29.40 4.79
N ILE A 410 -32.15 -30.05 5.62
CA ILE A 410 -32.58 -30.64 6.91
C ILE A 410 -32.89 -29.52 7.92
N HIS A 411 -32.07 -28.46 7.99
CA HIS A 411 -32.34 -27.30 8.86
C HIS A 411 -33.53 -26.44 8.40
N ALA A 412 -33.77 -26.31 7.09
CA ALA A 412 -34.98 -25.65 6.58
C ALA A 412 -36.25 -26.48 6.88
N ARG A 413 -36.18 -27.81 6.78
CA ARG A 413 -37.30 -28.71 7.15
C ARG A 413 -37.57 -28.75 8.66
N THR A 414 -36.54 -28.70 9.52
CA THR A 414 -36.74 -28.63 10.98
C THR A 414 -37.33 -27.28 11.42
N ARG A 415 -36.96 -26.16 10.79
CA ARG A 415 -37.58 -24.84 11.07
C ARG A 415 -39.03 -24.74 10.56
N LEU A 416 -39.36 -25.35 9.42
CA LEU A 416 -40.74 -25.40 8.92
C LEU A 416 -41.62 -26.37 9.71
N GLY A 417 -41.05 -27.48 10.23
CA GLY A 417 -41.74 -28.38 11.16
C GLY A 417 -42.07 -27.70 12.49
N ALA A 418 -41.08 -27.08 13.13
CA ALA A 418 -41.26 -26.38 14.41
C ALA A 418 -42.26 -25.21 14.31
N LYS A 419 -42.32 -24.50 13.18
CA LYS A 419 -43.29 -23.42 12.95
C LYS A 419 -44.72 -23.93 12.71
N ARG A 420 -44.88 -25.16 12.20
CA ARG A 420 -46.19 -25.81 12.04
C ARG A 420 -46.75 -26.33 13.37
N ASP A 421 -45.88 -26.79 14.25
CA ASP A 421 -46.29 -27.29 15.58
C ASP A 421 -46.65 -26.15 16.54
N LEU A 422 -45.94 -25.02 16.47
CA LEU A 422 -46.30 -23.80 17.21
C LEU A 422 -47.65 -23.20 16.75
N LEU A 423 -47.96 -23.24 15.45
CA LEU A 423 -49.26 -22.78 14.93
C LEU A 423 -50.42 -23.75 15.21
N ARG A 424 -50.14 -25.01 15.54
CA ARG A 424 -51.17 -25.97 16.01
C ARG A 424 -51.44 -25.86 17.51
N SER A 425 -50.45 -25.43 18.31
CA SER A 425 -50.60 -25.22 19.76
C SER A 425 -51.51 -24.03 20.10
N ASP A 426 -51.51 -22.96 19.29
CA ASP A 426 -52.29 -21.75 19.58
C ASP A 426 -53.76 -21.81 19.15
N ALA A 427 -54.18 -22.87 18.43
CA ALA A 427 -55.57 -23.06 18.01
C ALA A 427 -56.42 -23.84 19.03
N GLY A 428 -55.84 -24.32 20.15
CA GLY A 428 -56.48 -25.25 21.09
C GLY A 428 -57.02 -24.65 22.39
N CYS A 429 -56.78 -23.37 22.71
CA CYS A 429 -57.13 -22.79 24.01
C CYS A 429 -58.04 -21.56 23.90
N ARG A 430 -59.27 -21.75 23.39
CA ARG A 430 -60.41 -20.88 23.76
C ARG A 430 -61.67 -21.72 23.88
N GLY A 431 -62.07 -21.98 25.12
CA GLY A 431 -63.42 -22.47 25.39
C GLY A 431 -63.53 -23.14 26.75
N THR A 432 -64.19 -22.42 27.66
CA THR A 432 -65.09 -22.87 28.75
C THR A 432 -64.63 -22.60 30.18
N GLY A 433 -65.53 -21.97 30.95
CA GLY A 433 -65.38 -21.61 32.35
C GLY A 433 -66.12 -20.30 32.67
N HIS A 434 -67.42 -20.21 32.37
CA HIS A 434 -68.59 -20.51 33.23
C HIS A 434 -68.89 -19.46 34.33
N LEU A 435 -70.09 -18.90 34.21
CA LEU A 435 -70.91 -18.34 35.29
C LEU A 435 -70.95 -19.28 36.50
N ALA A 436 -70.56 -18.77 37.67
CA ALA A 436 -71.30 -18.77 38.93
C ALA A 436 -70.60 -17.79 39.89
#